data_AF-S0BBW2-F1
#
_entry.id   AF-S0BBW2-F1
#
_cell.length_a   1.000
_cell.length_b   1.000
_cell.length_c   1.000
_cell.angle_alpha   90.00
_cell.angle_beta   90.00
_cell.angle_gamma   90.00
#
_symmetry.space_group_name_H-M   'P 1'
#
loop_
_entity.id
_entity.type
_entity.pdbx_description
1 polymer ?
#
loop_
_entity_poly.entity_id
_entity_poly.type
_entity_poly.pdbx_seq_one_letter_code
_entity_poly.pdbx_strand_id
1 'polypeptide(L)'
;IGSKKVGINPDNVATPIAASLGDLITLSLLAGVSSTLYNYIDTWYLSPLVCLVFLGLIPVWVVVARLSPQIREVLRSGWQPVIIAMSISSFGGLILDKTVSHPKFEGMAVFTPVINGVGGNLAAIQASRISTYLHFWSTPGILPYKMRQHWPNPCITFLSSGVNSRSARVLLMLVIPGHMVFLYAISLLQGEEAPISEAFIVCFLFAAML
;
A
#
# COMPACT_ATOMS: atom_id res chain seq x y z
N ILE A 1 -20.80 12.27 -4.15
CA ILE A 1 -21.64 13.49 -4.22
C ILE A 1 -21.20 14.57 -3.21
N GLY A 2 -20.80 14.22 -1.98
CA GLY A 2 -20.27 15.17 -0.97
C GLY A 2 -18.94 15.84 -1.33
N SER A 3 -17.95 15.11 -1.86
CA SER A 3 -16.61 15.68 -2.17
C SER A 3 -16.61 16.79 -3.22
N LYS A 4 -17.45 16.68 -4.25
CA LYS A 4 -17.60 17.72 -5.29
C LYS A 4 -18.21 19.02 -4.77
N LYS A 5 -18.96 18.98 -3.65
CA LYS A 5 -19.58 20.15 -3.02
C LYS A 5 -18.62 20.96 -2.15
N VAL A 6 -17.48 20.38 -1.74
CA VAL A 6 -16.50 20.99 -0.81
C VAL A 6 -15.21 21.42 -1.54
N GLY A 7 -15.10 21.19 -2.86
CA GLY A 7 -13.90 21.53 -3.62
C GLY A 7 -12.68 20.63 -3.34
N ILE A 8 -12.86 19.57 -2.55
CA ILE A 8 -11.81 18.58 -2.25
C ILE A 8 -11.88 17.49 -3.32
N ASN A 9 -10.72 17.18 -3.92
CA ASN A 9 -10.62 16.11 -4.90
C ASN A 9 -11.02 14.78 -4.24
N PRO A 10 -12.04 14.05 -4.75
CA PRO A 10 -12.53 12.81 -4.13
C PRO A 10 -11.45 11.76 -3.90
N ASP A 11 -10.41 11.71 -4.73
CA ASP A 11 -9.31 10.74 -4.61
C ASP A 11 -8.48 10.95 -3.33
N ASN A 12 -8.54 12.14 -2.71
CA ASN A 12 -7.84 12.45 -1.47
C ASN A 12 -8.47 11.78 -0.25
N VAL A 13 -9.74 11.40 -0.37
CA VAL A 13 -10.57 10.87 0.72
C VAL A 13 -10.95 9.44 0.40
N ALA A 14 -11.35 9.15 -0.83
CA ALA A 14 -11.78 7.82 -1.27
C ALA A 14 -10.62 6.82 -1.24
N THR A 15 -9.42 7.19 -1.72
CA THR A 15 -8.28 6.25 -1.81
C THR A 15 -7.77 5.82 -0.43
N PRO A 16 -7.56 6.72 0.56
CA PRO A 16 -7.20 6.30 1.92
C PRO A 16 -8.32 5.53 2.64
N ILE A 17 -9.59 5.90 2.42
CA ILE A 17 -10.73 5.18 3.01
C ILE A 17 -10.83 3.77 2.43
N ALA A 18 -10.68 3.62 1.12
CA ALA A 18 -10.69 2.31 0.47
C ALA A 18 -9.53 1.42 0.94
N ALA A 19 -8.32 1.99 1.08
CA ALA A 19 -7.16 1.29 1.63
C ALA A 19 -7.41 0.84 3.08
N SER A 20 -7.82 1.76 3.96
CA SER A 20 -8.08 1.45 5.38
C SER A 20 -9.25 0.47 5.60
N LEU A 21 -10.33 0.57 4.81
CA LEU A 21 -11.40 -0.43 4.82
C LEU A 21 -10.89 -1.80 4.35
N GLY A 22 -10.06 -1.83 3.31
CA GLY A 22 -9.41 -3.06 2.85
C GLY A 22 -8.58 -3.73 3.95
N ASP A 23 -7.76 -2.95 4.65
CA ASP A 23 -6.94 -3.42 5.77
C ASP A 23 -7.80 -3.88 6.96
N LEU A 24 -8.85 -3.13 7.31
CA LEU A 24 -9.76 -3.50 8.39
C LEU A 24 -10.49 -4.81 8.09
N ILE A 25 -10.99 -4.97 6.86
CA ILE A 25 -11.69 -6.19 6.45
C ILE A 25 -10.74 -7.38 6.44
N THR A 26 -9.52 -7.23 5.92
CA THR A 26 -8.54 -8.32 5.91
C THR A 26 -8.10 -8.71 7.32
N LEU A 27 -7.79 -7.75 8.18
CA LEU A 27 -7.41 -8.02 9.57
C LEU A 27 -8.54 -8.63 10.39
N SER A 28 -9.77 -8.12 10.26
CA SER A 28 -10.93 -8.67 10.99
C SER A 28 -11.26 -10.11 10.55
N LEU A 29 -11.21 -10.38 9.24
CA LEU A 29 -11.46 -11.71 8.70
C LEU A 29 -10.34 -12.68 9.10
N LEU A 30 -9.07 -12.26 9.00
CA LEU A 30 -7.93 -13.06 9.42
C LEU A 30 -7.96 -13.34 10.92
N ALA A 31 -8.25 -12.34 11.76
CA ALA A 31 -8.37 -12.50 13.20
C ALA A 31 -9.52 -13.44 13.58
N GLY A 32 -10.69 -13.31 12.93
CA GLY A 32 -11.83 -14.18 13.16
C GLY A 32 -11.54 -15.64 12.79
N VAL A 33 -10.96 -15.86 11.60
CA VAL A 33 -10.59 -17.21 11.13
C VAL A 33 -9.48 -17.80 12.00
N SER A 34 -8.46 -17.02 12.34
CA SER A 34 -7.34 -17.45 13.19
C SER A 34 -7.81 -17.79 14.61
N SER A 35 -8.65 -16.97 15.22
CA SER A 35 -9.22 -17.23 16.55
C SER A 35 -10.07 -18.51 16.55
N THR A 36 -10.86 -18.73 15.49
CA THR A 36 -11.66 -19.96 15.36
C THR A 36 -10.75 -21.18 15.20
N LEU A 37 -9.72 -21.12 14.36
CA LEU A 37 -8.75 -22.21 14.19
C LEU A 37 -7.99 -22.50 15.49
N TYR A 38 -7.64 -21.46 16.26
CA TYR A 38 -6.94 -21.60 17.52
C TYR A 38 -7.80 -22.29 18.59
N ASN A 39 -9.07 -21.91 18.72
CA ASN A 39 -10.00 -22.52 19.68
C ASN A 39 -10.30 -24.00 19.38
N TYR A 40 -10.13 -24.44 18.13
CA TYR A 40 -10.39 -25.81 17.68
C TYR A 40 -9.11 -26.50 17.16
N ILE A 41 -7.95 -26.17 17.72
CA ILE A 41 -6.65 -26.63 17.22
C ILE A 41 -6.49 -28.16 17.22
N ASP A 42 -7.12 -28.85 18.17
CA ASP A 42 -7.11 -30.32 18.27
C ASP A 42 -7.94 -30.99 17.17
N THR A 43 -8.71 -30.21 16.42
CA THR A 43 -9.63 -30.68 15.38
C THR A 43 -8.94 -30.68 14.02
N TRP A 44 -8.26 -31.79 13.69
CA TRP A 44 -7.43 -31.90 12.48
C TRP A 44 -8.15 -31.61 11.15
N TYR A 45 -9.47 -31.78 11.08
CA TYR A 45 -10.28 -31.54 9.88
C TYR A 45 -10.72 -30.08 9.69
N LEU A 46 -10.63 -29.23 10.73
CA LEU A 46 -11.10 -27.84 10.65
C LEU A 46 -10.25 -27.00 9.69
N SER A 47 -8.92 -27.12 9.78
CA SER A 47 -7.97 -26.42 8.91
C SER A 47 -8.16 -26.73 7.41
N PRO A 48 -8.16 -28.01 6.97
CA PRO A 48 -8.40 -28.33 5.56
C PRO A 48 -9.82 -27.96 5.11
N LEU A 49 -10.83 -28.04 5.98
CA LEU A 49 -12.19 -27.59 5.67
C LEU A 49 -12.24 -26.09 5.37
N VAL A 50 -11.64 -25.27 6.22
CA VAL A 50 -11.57 -23.81 6.01
C VAL A 50 -10.83 -23.49 4.71
N CYS A 51 -9.71 -24.16 4.44
CA CYS A 51 -8.99 -24.04 3.17
C CYS A 51 -9.86 -24.42 1.96
N LEU A 52 -10.62 -25.51 2.03
CA LEU A 52 -11.54 -25.94 0.96
C LEU A 52 -12.68 -24.94 0.74
N VAL A 53 -13.23 -24.36 1.81
CA VAL A 53 -14.26 -23.30 1.72
C VAL A 53 -13.70 -22.08 1.00
N PHE A 54 -12.50 -21.61 1.38
CA PHE A 54 -11.85 -20.50 0.69
C PHE A 54 -11.52 -20.83 -0.77
N LEU A 55 -11.01 -22.05 -1.06
CA LEU A 55 -10.76 -22.49 -2.43
C LEU A 55 -12.05 -22.52 -3.27
N GLY A 56 -13.16 -22.98 -2.68
CA GLY A 56 -14.47 -23.05 -3.32
C GLY A 56 -15.09 -21.67 -3.56
N LEU A 57 -14.76 -20.67 -2.74
CA LEU A 57 -15.18 -19.28 -2.94
C LEU A 57 -14.47 -18.62 -4.14
N ILE A 58 -13.25 -19.02 -4.47
CA ILE A 58 -12.48 -18.46 -5.61
C ILE A 58 -13.28 -18.50 -6.93
N PRO A 59 -13.78 -19.66 -7.41
CA PRO A 59 -14.52 -19.72 -8.67
C PRO A 59 -15.82 -18.90 -8.61
N VAL A 60 -16.48 -18.81 -7.45
CA VAL A 60 -17.67 -17.98 -7.26
C VAL A 60 -17.33 -16.51 -7.49
N TRP A 61 -16.26 -16.01 -6.87
CA TRP A 61 -15.79 -14.63 -7.08
C TRP A 61 -15.34 -14.36 -8.51
N VAL A 62 -14.71 -15.34 -9.16
CA VAL A 62 -14.32 -15.23 -10.58
C VAL A 62 -15.56 -15.11 -11.47
N VAL A 63 -16.61 -15.91 -11.24
CA VAL A 63 -17.87 -15.81 -12.00
C VAL A 63 -18.53 -14.46 -11.79
N VAL A 64 -18.62 -14.00 -10.54
CA VAL A 64 -19.19 -12.67 -10.21
C VAL A 64 -18.39 -11.55 -10.88
N ALA A 65 -17.06 -11.60 -10.84
CA ALA A 65 -16.18 -10.62 -11.48
C ALA A 65 -16.35 -10.58 -13.02
N ARG A 66 -16.70 -11.72 -13.64
CA ARG A 66 -16.89 -11.84 -15.09
C ARG A 66 -18.19 -11.21 -15.58
N LEU A 67 -19.17 -10.97 -14.70
CA LEU A 67 -20.44 -10.32 -15.05
C LEU A 67 -20.26 -8.84 -15.43
N SER A 68 -19.22 -8.18 -14.88
CA SER A 68 -18.91 -6.80 -15.20
C SER A 68 -17.80 -6.71 -16.26
N PRO A 69 -18.01 -6.01 -17.40
CA PRO A 69 -17.01 -5.89 -18.45
C PRO A 69 -15.74 -5.15 -17.98
N GLN A 70 -15.88 -4.17 -17.09
CA GLN A 70 -14.77 -3.40 -16.51
C GLN A 70 -13.90 -4.27 -15.60
N ILE A 71 -14.51 -5.07 -14.73
CA ILE A 71 -13.79 -5.97 -13.81
C ILE A 71 -13.15 -7.13 -14.59
N ARG A 72 -13.80 -7.62 -15.65
CA ARG A 72 -13.24 -8.67 -16.51
C ARG A 72 -11.94 -8.27 -17.18
N GLU A 73 -11.80 -7.02 -17.61
CA GLU A 73 -10.57 -6.51 -18.21
C GLU A 73 -9.43 -6.49 -17.19
N VAL A 74 -9.69 -5.95 -15.99
CA VAL A 74 -8.74 -5.95 -14.87
C VAL A 74 -8.35 -7.37 -14.45
N LEU A 75 -9.29 -8.32 -14.45
CA LEU A 75 -9.01 -9.72 -14.15
C LEU A 75 -8.08 -10.39 -15.18
N ARG A 76 -8.00 -9.89 -16.42
CA ARG A 76 -7.08 -10.42 -17.43
C ARG A 76 -5.72 -9.73 -17.40
N SER A 77 -5.69 -8.40 -17.30
CA SER A 77 -4.46 -7.61 -17.39
C SER A 77 -3.77 -7.38 -16.05
N GLY A 78 -4.48 -7.50 -14.93
CA GLY A 78 -3.98 -7.19 -13.59
C GLY A 78 -2.96 -8.18 -13.03
N TRP A 79 -2.87 -9.40 -13.57
CA TRP A 79 -1.96 -10.42 -13.05
C TRP A 79 -0.49 -10.06 -13.20
N GLN A 80 -0.11 -9.41 -14.30
CA GLN A 80 1.29 -9.10 -14.55
C GLN A 80 1.85 -8.10 -13.51
N PRO A 81 1.21 -6.96 -13.22
CA PRO A 81 1.62 -6.09 -12.12
C PRO A 81 1.62 -6.79 -10.75
N VAL A 82 0.61 -7.62 -10.46
CA VAL A 82 0.48 -8.31 -9.17
C VAL A 82 1.63 -9.31 -8.95
N ILE A 83 1.96 -10.13 -9.94
CA ILE A 83 3.03 -11.12 -9.84
C ILE A 83 4.39 -10.44 -9.69
N ILE A 84 4.62 -9.34 -10.42
CA ILE A 84 5.87 -8.57 -10.30
C ILE A 84 5.97 -7.95 -8.90
N ALA A 85 4.90 -7.32 -8.40
CA ALA A 85 4.87 -6.74 -7.06
C ALA A 85 5.09 -7.79 -5.97
N MET A 86 4.42 -8.96 -6.07
CA MET A 86 4.63 -10.08 -5.15
C MET A 86 6.08 -10.58 -5.19
N SER A 87 6.68 -10.66 -6.37
CA SER A 87 8.08 -11.07 -6.51
C SER A 87 9.03 -10.09 -5.81
N ILE A 88 8.89 -8.78 -6.07
CA ILE A 88 9.69 -7.73 -5.42
C ILE A 88 9.48 -7.75 -3.90
N SER A 89 8.23 -7.86 -3.44
CA SER A 89 7.90 -7.95 -2.02
C SER A 89 8.51 -9.19 -1.36
N SER A 90 8.58 -10.31 -2.07
CA SER A 90 9.17 -11.56 -1.56
C SER A 90 10.69 -11.44 -1.42
N PHE A 91 11.37 -10.82 -2.40
CA PHE A 91 12.79 -10.50 -2.29
C PHE A 91 13.08 -9.54 -1.14
N GLY A 92 12.26 -8.49 -0.97
CA GLY A 92 12.38 -7.56 0.15
C GLY A 92 12.16 -8.23 1.51
N GLY A 93 11.16 -9.12 1.60
CA GLY A 93 10.88 -9.91 2.79
C GLY A 93 12.02 -10.87 3.16
N LEU A 94 12.65 -11.51 2.18
CA LEU A 94 13.79 -12.40 2.42
C LEU A 94 15.04 -11.65 2.89
N ILE A 95 15.27 -10.44 2.38
CA ILE A 95 16.34 -9.57 2.88
C ILE A 95 16.05 -9.20 4.33
N LEU A 96 14.82 -8.78 4.63
CA LEU A 96 14.39 -8.43 5.98
C LEU A 96 14.54 -9.60 6.95
N ASP A 97 14.11 -10.80 6.56
CA ASP A 97 14.22 -12.02 7.37
C ASP A 97 15.68 -12.32 7.76
N LYS A 98 16.61 -12.23 6.79
CA LYS A 98 18.04 -12.34 7.08
C LYS A 98 18.55 -11.23 7.98
N THR A 99 18.06 -9.99 7.83
CA THR A 99 18.48 -8.87 8.68
C THR A 99 17.98 -9.04 10.11
N VAL A 100 16.70 -9.36 10.31
CA VAL A 100 16.05 -9.52 11.63
C VAL A 100 16.58 -10.75 12.37
N SER A 101 17.00 -11.79 11.65
CA SER A 101 17.66 -12.98 12.24
C SER A 101 18.97 -12.66 12.98
N HIS A 102 19.56 -11.48 12.78
CA HIS A 102 20.72 -11.04 13.55
C HIS A 102 20.24 -10.34 14.84
N PRO A 103 20.69 -10.76 16.04
CA PRO A 103 20.22 -10.21 17.33
C PRO A 103 20.49 -8.72 17.54
N LYS A 104 21.31 -8.09 16.68
CA LYS A 104 21.54 -6.64 16.68
C LYS A 104 20.47 -5.83 15.94
N PHE A 105 19.59 -6.48 15.16
CA PHE A 105 18.62 -5.84 14.27
C PHE A 105 17.20 -6.39 14.43
N GLU A 106 16.91 -7.11 15.51
CA GLU A 106 15.59 -7.71 15.77
C GLU A 106 14.48 -6.62 15.80
N GLY A 107 14.78 -5.45 16.36
CA GLY A 107 13.86 -4.30 16.38
C GLY A 107 13.54 -3.69 15.01
N MET A 108 14.26 -4.05 13.93
CA MET A 108 14.00 -3.51 12.58
C MET A 108 12.65 -3.94 12.02
N ALA A 109 12.13 -5.10 12.43
CA ALA A 109 10.86 -5.63 11.95
C ALA A 109 9.67 -4.70 12.25
N VAL A 110 9.74 -3.95 13.37
CA VAL A 110 8.64 -3.05 13.80
C VAL A 110 8.53 -1.82 12.92
N PHE A 111 9.60 -1.45 12.22
CA PHE A 111 9.59 -0.31 11.30
C PHE A 111 9.12 -0.67 9.88
N THR A 112 9.11 -1.96 9.51
CA THR A 112 8.71 -2.41 8.17
C THR A 112 7.26 -2.04 7.82
N PRO A 113 6.25 -2.24 8.69
CA PRO A 113 4.88 -1.82 8.41
C PRO A 113 4.75 -0.30 8.24
N VAL A 114 5.57 0.49 8.94
CA VAL A 114 5.55 1.95 8.85
C VAL A 114 6.09 2.42 7.50
N ILE A 115 7.24 1.90 7.08
CA ILE A 115 7.83 2.22 5.76
C ILE A 115 6.87 1.84 4.64
N ASN A 116 6.40 0.60 4.65
CA ASN A 116 5.55 0.09 3.58
C ASN A 116 4.15 0.73 3.59
N GLY A 117 3.59 0.95 4.78
CA GLY A 117 2.26 1.52 4.95
C GLY A 117 2.18 3.01 4.60
N VAL A 118 3.05 3.84 5.19
CA VAL A 118 3.04 5.30 4.94
C VAL A 118 3.45 5.59 3.49
N GLY A 119 4.61 5.06 3.05
CA GLY A 119 5.10 5.29 1.69
C GLY A 119 4.17 4.72 0.62
N GLY A 120 3.75 3.46 0.79
CA GLY A 120 2.88 2.76 -0.16
C GLY A 120 1.51 3.42 -0.33
N ASN A 121 0.87 3.84 0.75
CA ASN A 121 -0.44 4.50 0.69
C ASN A 121 -0.35 5.89 0.03
N LEU A 122 0.71 6.66 0.29
CA LEU A 122 0.92 7.96 -0.36
C LEU A 122 1.21 7.79 -1.86
N ALA A 123 2.01 6.79 -2.24
CA ALA A 123 2.25 6.45 -3.63
C ALA A 123 0.96 6.01 -4.35
N ALA A 124 0.09 5.24 -3.69
CA ALA A 124 -1.20 4.84 -4.23
C ALA A 124 -2.14 6.03 -4.48
N ILE A 125 -2.16 7.02 -3.56
CA ILE A 125 -2.93 8.27 -3.75
C ILE A 125 -2.42 9.03 -4.98
N GLN A 126 -1.10 9.12 -5.18
CA GLN A 126 -0.54 9.77 -6.38
C GLN A 126 -0.92 9.02 -7.65
N ALA A 127 -0.75 7.70 -7.67
CA ALA A 127 -1.09 6.87 -8.82
C ALA A 127 -2.59 6.98 -9.18
N SER A 128 -3.46 7.01 -8.16
CA SER A 128 -4.90 7.21 -8.31
C SER A 128 -5.20 8.58 -8.95
N ARG A 129 -4.60 9.67 -8.44
CA ARG A 129 -4.79 11.01 -9.02
C ARG A 129 -4.31 11.10 -10.47
N ILE A 130 -3.18 10.46 -10.80
CA ILE A 130 -2.65 10.41 -12.17
C ILE A 130 -3.61 9.64 -13.07
N SER A 131 -4.12 8.50 -12.61
CA SER A 131 -5.10 7.68 -13.34
C SER A 131 -6.39 8.47 -13.61
N THR A 132 -6.95 9.13 -12.60
CA THR A 132 -8.13 9.99 -12.74
C THR A 132 -7.87 11.15 -13.71
N TYR A 133 -6.72 11.82 -13.61
CA TYR A 133 -6.34 12.89 -14.53
C TYR A 133 -6.27 12.40 -15.98
N LEU A 134 -5.61 11.26 -16.23
CA LEU A 134 -5.54 10.66 -17.55
C LEU A 134 -6.92 10.22 -18.05
N HIS A 135 -7.78 9.69 -17.17
CA HIS A 135 -9.15 9.29 -17.54
C HIS A 135 -10.02 10.48 -17.97
N PHE A 136 -9.89 11.64 -17.31
CA PHE A 136 -10.65 12.84 -17.66
C PHE A 136 -10.12 13.57 -18.89
N TRP A 137 -8.80 13.62 -19.06
CA TRP A 137 -8.15 14.49 -20.05
C TRP A 137 -7.58 13.73 -21.26
N SER A 138 -7.72 12.41 -21.32
CA SER A 138 -7.14 11.60 -22.38
C SER A 138 -8.01 10.41 -22.73
N THR A 139 -8.11 10.12 -24.02
CA THR A 139 -8.73 8.89 -24.51
C THR A 139 -7.78 7.72 -24.22
N PRO A 140 -8.29 6.55 -23.77
CA PRO A 140 -7.48 5.36 -23.55
C PRO A 140 -6.55 5.07 -24.74
N GLY A 141 -5.25 4.94 -24.48
CA GLY A 141 -4.24 4.67 -25.51
C GLY A 141 -3.55 5.89 -26.15
N ILE A 142 -4.00 7.13 -25.87
CA ILE A 142 -3.36 8.35 -26.38
C ILE A 142 -2.86 9.19 -25.20
N LEU A 143 -1.54 9.28 -25.03
CA LEU A 143 -0.95 10.11 -23.98
C LEU A 143 -1.07 11.61 -24.35
N PRO A 144 -1.54 12.48 -23.45
CA PRO A 144 -1.74 13.89 -23.77
C PRO A 144 -0.38 14.55 -24.08
N TYR A 145 -0.36 15.46 -25.07
CA TYR A 145 0.88 16.06 -25.60
C TYR A 145 1.81 16.64 -24.51
N LYS A 146 1.23 17.20 -23.43
CA LYS A 146 1.97 17.73 -22.27
C LYS A 146 2.67 16.68 -21.38
N MET A 147 2.27 15.40 -21.47
CA MET A 147 2.88 14.28 -20.72
C MET A 147 3.73 13.36 -21.61
N ARG A 148 3.83 13.66 -22.91
CA ARG A 148 4.64 12.92 -23.88
C ARG A 148 6.13 13.26 -23.72
N GLN A 149 6.69 12.98 -22.54
CA GLN A 149 8.12 13.02 -22.30
C GLN A 149 8.70 11.62 -22.51
N HIS A 150 9.77 11.52 -23.30
CA HIS A 150 10.46 10.26 -23.57
C HIS A 150 11.10 9.65 -22.31
N TRP A 151 11.42 10.48 -21.31
CA TRP A 151 12.00 10.08 -20.03
C TRP A 151 11.45 10.95 -18.88
N PRO A 152 10.89 10.36 -17.81
CA PRO A 152 10.47 11.12 -16.64
C PRO A 152 11.70 11.59 -15.86
N ASN A 153 12.05 12.88 -15.98
CA ASN A 153 13.06 13.46 -15.12
C ASN A 153 12.44 13.76 -13.73
N PRO A 154 12.99 13.22 -12.62
CA PRO A 154 12.44 13.43 -11.28
C PRO A 154 12.34 14.93 -10.94
N CYS A 155 13.31 15.75 -11.33
CA CYS A 155 13.24 17.21 -11.15
C CYS A 155 12.07 17.85 -11.91
N ILE A 156 11.67 17.34 -13.08
CA ILE A 156 10.53 17.89 -13.83
C ILE A 156 9.20 17.42 -13.19
N THR A 157 9.15 16.19 -12.68
CA THR A 157 7.99 15.66 -11.97
C THR A 157 7.76 16.37 -10.63
N PHE A 158 8.82 16.70 -9.88
CA PHE A 158 8.73 17.32 -8.54
C PHE A 158 8.86 18.85 -8.50
N LEU A 159 9.54 19.51 -9.46
CA LEU A 159 9.69 20.98 -9.48
C LEU A 159 8.85 21.71 -10.54
N SER A 160 8.06 21.02 -11.36
CA SER A 160 7.16 21.68 -12.32
C SER A 160 6.01 22.45 -11.62
N SER A 161 5.49 23.49 -12.28
CA SER A 161 4.36 24.28 -11.77
C SER A 161 3.00 23.58 -11.89
N GLY A 162 2.95 22.41 -12.53
CA GLY A 162 1.73 21.65 -12.74
C GLY A 162 1.08 21.11 -11.46
N VAL A 163 -0.25 20.90 -11.51
CA VAL A 163 -1.05 20.35 -10.39
C VAL A 163 -0.52 19.01 -9.88
N ASN A 164 0.02 18.18 -10.78
CA ASN A 164 0.60 16.88 -10.44
C ASN A 164 1.91 17.02 -9.64
N SER A 165 2.69 18.07 -9.90
CA SER A 165 3.95 18.35 -9.23
C SER A 165 3.74 19.04 -7.86
N ARG A 166 2.72 19.89 -7.72
CA ARG A 166 2.29 20.38 -6.40
C ARG A 166 1.77 19.26 -5.52
N SER A 167 0.97 18.36 -6.11
CA SER A 167 0.52 17.13 -5.45
C SER A 167 1.70 16.29 -4.96
N ALA A 168 2.67 16.00 -5.83
CA ALA A 168 3.88 15.24 -5.52
C ALA A 168 4.65 15.84 -4.33
N ARG A 169 4.87 17.16 -4.33
CA ARG A 169 5.55 17.86 -3.24
C ARG A 169 4.80 17.80 -1.91
N VAL A 170 3.48 17.97 -1.92
CA VAL A 170 2.67 17.91 -0.69
C VAL A 170 2.68 16.51 -0.09
N LEU A 171 2.53 15.48 -0.91
CA LEU A 171 2.57 14.09 -0.44
C LEU A 171 3.97 13.69 0.03
N LEU A 172 5.03 14.16 -0.62
CA LEU A 172 6.41 13.97 -0.17
C LEU A 172 6.66 14.72 1.15
N MET A 173 6.17 15.95 1.31
CA MET A 173 6.21 16.65 2.60
C MET A 173 5.41 15.94 3.70
N LEU A 174 4.38 15.15 3.37
CA LEU A 174 3.57 14.41 4.34
C LEU A 174 4.27 13.13 4.84
N VAL A 175 5.26 12.61 4.10
CA VAL A 175 6.07 11.45 4.50
C VAL A 175 6.76 11.72 5.83
N ILE A 176 7.43 12.87 5.98
CA ILE A 176 8.19 13.24 7.18
C ILE A 176 7.32 13.26 8.45
N PRO A 177 6.23 14.05 8.55
CA PRO A 177 5.37 14.06 9.73
C PRO A 177 4.66 12.71 9.93
N GLY A 178 4.31 12.00 8.84
CA GLY A 178 3.73 10.66 8.93
C GLY A 178 4.66 9.68 9.65
N HIS A 179 5.91 9.57 9.20
CA HIS A 179 6.91 8.72 9.84
C HIS A 179 7.23 9.17 11.27
N MET A 180 7.28 10.47 11.55
CA MET A 180 7.51 10.98 12.90
C MET A 180 6.43 10.56 13.90
N VAL A 181 5.15 10.62 13.51
CA VAL A 181 4.05 10.17 14.37
C VAL A 181 4.15 8.68 14.68
N PHE A 182 4.48 7.85 13.69
CA PHE A 182 4.62 6.41 13.89
C PHE A 182 5.87 6.03 14.68
N LEU A 183 7.00 6.71 14.46
CA LEU A 183 8.21 6.53 15.28
C LEU A 183 7.96 6.89 16.75
N TYR A 184 7.20 7.97 16.99
CA TYR A 184 6.78 8.36 18.33
C TYR A 184 5.80 7.35 18.96
N ALA A 185 4.88 6.77 18.19
CA ALA A 185 4.00 5.71 18.68
C ALA A 185 4.79 4.44 19.03
N ILE A 186 5.80 4.07 18.23
CA ILE A 186 6.67 2.92 18.49
C ILE A 186 7.50 3.15 19.74
N SER A 187 8.05 4.34 19.95
CA SER A 187 8.81 4.65 21.17
C SER A 187 7.96 4.56 22.44
N LEU A 188 6.67 4.88 22.35
CA LEU A 188 5.73 4.70 23.46
C LEU A 188 5.34 3.23 23.72
N LEU A 189 5.29 2.40 22.67
CA LEU A 189 4.83 1.01 22.76
C LEU A 189 5.95 0.00 23.09
N GLN A 190 7.18 0.22 22.63
CA GLN A 190 8.31 -0.69 22.82
C GLN A 190 9.25 -0.32 23.99
N GLY A 191 9.09 0.85 24.62
CA GLY A 191 9.92 1.24 25.77
C GLY A 191 11.43 1.33 25.43
N GLU A 192 12.30 0.78 26.29
CA GLU A 192 13.77 0.86 26.18
C GLU A 192 14.42 -0.16 25.21
N GLU A 193 13.66 -1.12 24.65
CA GLU A 193 14.23 -2.22 23.83
C GLU A 193 14.71 -1.78 22.43
N ALA A 194 14.38 -0.55 22.01
CA ALA A 194 14.88 0.05 20.78
C ALA A 194 15.32 1.50 21.05
N PRO A 195 16.59 1.76 21.42
CA PRO A 195 17.09 3.12 21.57
C PRO A 195 17.08 3.82 20.20
N ILE A 196 16.02 4.59 19.95
CA ILE A 196 15.87 5.41 18.76
C ILE A 196 16.85 6.58 18.86
N SER A 197 18.10 6.35 18.44
CA SER A 197 19.12 7.38 18.34
C SER A 197 18.71 8.44 17.31
N GLU A 198 19.08 9.71 17.53
CA GLU A 198 18.86 10.80 16.57
C GLU A 198 19.45 10.46 15.19
N ALA A 199 20.60 9.79 15.15
CA ALA A 199 21.21 9.34 13.90
C ALA A 199 20.36 8.30 13.17
N PHE A 200 19.67 7.42 13.90
CA PHE A 200 18.75 6.44 13.32
C PHE A 200 17.53 7.13 12.71
N ILE A 201 16.95 8.12 13.39
CA ILE A 201 15.81 8.89 12.88
C ILE A 201 16.16 9.59 11.57
N VAL A 202 17.32 10.24 11.51
CA VAL A 202 17.77 10.96 10.30
C VAL A 202 17.98 9.99 9.14
N CYS A 203 18.67 8.87 9.36
CA CYS A 203 18.87 7.84 8.34
C CYS A 203 17.54 7.20 7.91
N PHE A 204 16.63 6.95 8.84
CA PHE A 204 15.30 6.38 8.58
C PHE A 204 14.44 7.31 7.72
N LEU A 205 14.40 8.60 8.05
CA LEU A 205 13.70 9.60 7.25
C LEU A 205 14.29 9.74 5.85
N PHE A 206 15.62 9.70 5.75
CA PHE A 206 16.29 9.78 4.45
C PHE A 206 15.96 8.57 3.59
N ALA A 207 15.97 7.36 4.17
CA ALA A 207 15.57 6.14 3.50
C ALA A 207 14.08 6.17 3.08
N ALA A 208 13.20 6.75 3.90
CA ALA A 208 11.77 6.87 3.60
C ALA A 208 11.46 7.89 2.47
N MET A 209 12.37 8.81 2.19
CA MET A 209 12.23 9.80 1.11
C MET A 209 12.68 9.27 -0.27
N LEU A 210 13.40 8.15 -0.28
CA LEU A 210 14.11 7.60 -1.45
C LEU A 210 13.22 6.62 -2.22
#